data_AF-A0A928ZJU3-F1
#
_entry.id   AF-A0A928ZJU3-F1
#
_cell.length_a   1.000
_cell.length_b   1.000
_cell.length_c   1.000
_cell.angle_alpha   90.00
_cell.angle_beta   90.00
_cell.angle_gamma   90.00
#
_symmetry.space_group_name_H-M   'P 1'
#
loop_
_entity.id
_entity.type
_entity.pdbx_description
1 polymer ?
#
loop_
_entity_poly.entity_id
_entity_poly.type
_entity_poly.pdbx_seq_one_letter_code
_entity_poly.pdbx_strand_id
1 'polypeptide(L)'
;MMNPIVRDSWRGDPPRLYIIAEPLPNAPNVRLSGGGVADMPLEEYLSTLQKNFDSQSGKFFAYVKGGCKEEADTFTLQTWDVYTSPTSCYEALIHLYYAPVNEYLCLKKHLGEKWAQKYLDEVEKREAAINAISAALPEEHATTE
;
A
#
# COMPACT_ATOMS: atom_id res chain seq x y z
N MET A 1 13.26 -18.72 -17.74
CA MET A 1 12.96 -20.18 -17.86
C MET A 1 12.60 -20.68 -16.47
N MET A 2 11.44 -21.32 -16.29
CA MET A 2 10.96 -21.77 -14.98
C MET A 2 11.71 -23.02 -14.50
N ASN A 3 12.00 -23.09 -13.19
CA ASN A 3 12.65 -24.25 -12.58
C ASN A 3 11.81 -25.53 -12.83
N PRO A 4 12.40 -26.65 -13.30
CA PRO A 4 11.66 -27.88 -13.59
C PRO A 4 10.88 -28.45 -12.40
N ILE A 5 11.45 -28.43 -11.19
CA ILE A 5 10.78 -28.93 -9.98
C ILE A 5 9.51 -28.12 -9.70
N VAL A 6 9.58 -26.79 -9.87
CA VAL A 6 8.44 -25.89 -9.65
C VAL A 6 7.36 -26.14 -10.72
N ARG A 7 7.76 -26.24 -11.98
CA ARG A 7 6.86 -26.55 -13.10
C ARG A 7 6.12 -27.86 -12.87
N ASP A 8 6.83 -28.91 -12.47
CA ASP A 8 6.27 -30.24 -12.30
C ASP A 8 5.35 -30.29 -11.07
N SER A 9 5.67 -29.52 -10.01
CA SER A 9 4.80 -29.36 -8.83
C SER A 9 3.48 -28.67 -9.18
N TRP A 10 3.50 -27.73 -10.12
CA TRP A 10 2.31 -27.09 -10.67
C TRP A 10 1.64 -27.90 -11.80
N ARG A 11 2.18 -29.06 -12.17
CA ARG A 11 1.68 -29.89 -13.28
C ARG A 11 1.54 -29.12 -14.61
N GLY A 12 2.39 -28.11 -14.80
CA GLY A 12 2.33 -27.22 -15.97
C GLY A 12 1.30 -26.10 -15.91
N ASP A 13 0.56 -25.96 -14.80
CA ASP A 13 -0.50 -24.96 -14.61
C ASP A 13 -0.14 -24.02 -13.43
N PRO A 14 0.80 -23.06 -13.62
CA PRO A 14 1.13 -22.08 -12.60
C PRO A 14 -0.07 -21.17 -12.30
N PRO A 15 -0.11 -20.55 -11.11
CA PRO A 15 -1.03 -19.44 -10.89
C PRO A 15 -0.86 -18.35 -11.93
N ARG A 16 -1.95 -17.69 -12.31
CA ARG A 16 -1.90 -16.63 -13.33
C ARG A 16 -1.28 -15.36 -12.79
N LEU A 17 -1.60 -15.00 -11.55
CA LEU A 17 -1.19 -13.74 -10.95
C LEU A 17 -0.37 -13.99 -9.69
N TYR A 18 0.71 -13.23 -9.54
CA TYR A 18 1.43 -13.12 -8.27
C TYR A 18 1.17 -11.73 -7.68
N ILE A 19 0.82 -11.67 -6.40
CA ILE A 19 0.38 -10.43 -5.75
C ILE A 19 1.26 -10.19 -4.53
N ILE A 20 1.84 -9.01 -4.44
CA ILE A 20 2.56 -8.54 -3.24
C ILE A 20 1.81 -7.37 -2.64
N ALA A 21 1.78 -7.32 -1.31
CA ALA A 21 1.18 -6.24 -0.55
C ALA A 21 2.26 -5.65 0.35
N GLU A 22 2.58 -4.38 0.13
CA GLU A 22 3.63 -3.67 0.85
C GLU A 22 3.12 -2.30 1.29
N PRO A 23 3.69 -1.74 2.37
CA PRO A 23 3.51 -0.33 2.68
C PRO A 23 4.03 0.54 1.53
N LEU A 24 3.46 1.74 1.39
CA LEU A 24 4.07 2.78 0.56
C LEU A 24 5.53 3.03 1.02
N PRO A 25 6.43 3.44 0.11
CA PRO A 25 7.84 3.69 0.47
C PRO A 25 8.05 4.73 1.59
N ASN A 26 7.10 5.64 1.78
CA ASN A 26 7.11 6.65 2.84
C ASN A 26 6.30 6.24 4.09
N ALA A 27 5.65 5.08 4.10
CA ALA A 27 4.91 4.56 5.24
C ALA A 27 5.83 3.73 6.16
N PRO A 28 5.40 3.42 7.40
CA PRO A 28 6.12 2.53 8.29
C PRO A 28 6.44 1.18 7.63
N ASN A 29 7.72 0.79 7.67
CA ASN A 29 8.17 -0.46 7.08
C ASN A 29 7.82 -1.65 7.99
N VAL A 30 6.62 -2.19 7.79
CA VAL A 30 6.09 -3.38 8.46
C VAL A 30 5.63 -4.39 7.41
N ARG A 31 5.76 -5.68 7.71
CA ARG A 31 5.28 -6.72 6.79
C ARG A 31 3.76 -6.77 6.82
N LEU A 32 3.13 -6.68 5.65
CA LEU A 32 1.68 -6.76 5.53
C LEU A 32 1.20 -8.17 5.16
N SER A 33 -0.07 -8.42 5.49
CA SER A 33 -0.90 -9.48 4.90
C SER A 33 -1.49 -8.99 3.57
N GLY A 34 -2.06 -9.91 2.78
CA GLY A 34 -2.74 -9.56 1.53
C GLY A 34 -1.96 -9.88 0.25
N GLY A 35 -0.68 -10.26 0.35
CA GLY A 35 0.03 -10.91 -0.74
C GLY A 35 -0.45 -12.35 -0.98
N GLY A 36 -0.23 -12.88 -2.18
CA GLY A 36 -0.65 -14.24 -2.53
C GLY A 36 -0.58 -14.52 -4.02
N VAL A 37 -1.38 -15.49 -4.45
CA VAL A 37 -1.53 -15.87 -5.85
C VAL A 37 -3.01 -15.89 -6.23
N ALA A 38 -3.32 -15.73 -7.53
CA ALA A 38 -4.67 -15.90 -8.04
C ALA A 38 -4.65 -16.59 -9.42
N ASP A 39 -5.65 -17.45 -9.64
CA ASP A 39 -5.80 -18.23 -10.87
C ASP A 39 -6.79 -17.60 -11.87
N MET A 40 -7.32 -16.42 -11.53
CA MET A 40 -8.25 -15.68 -12.38
C MET A 40 -7.51 -14.79 -13.41
N PRO A 41 -8.15 -14.43 -14.54
CA PRO A 41 -7.58 -13.51 -15.52
C PRO A 41 -7.24 -12.13 -14.92
N LEU A 42 -6.21 -11.45 -15.46
CA LEU A 42 -5.78 -10.13 -14.97
C LEU A 42 -6.90 -9.10 -14.99
N GLU A 43 -7.68 -9.02 -16.06
CA GLU A 43 -8.76 -8.03 -16.20
C GLU A 43 -9.85 -8.21 -15.13
N GLU A 44 -10.24 -9.46 -14.85
CA GLU A 44 -11.23 -9.79 -13.83
C GLU A 44 -10.71 -9.43 -12.42
N TYR A 45 -9.43 -9.70 -12.18
CA TYR A 45 -8.77 -9.31 -10.95
C TYR A 45 -8.76 -7.79 -10.76
N LEU A 46 -8.35 -7.03 -11.77
CA LEU A 46 -8.24 -5.57 -11.70
C LEU A 46 -9.62 -4.92 -11.53
N SER A 47 -10.65 -5.44 -12.20
CA SER A 47 -12.04 -5.00 -12.00
C SER A 47 -12.50 -5.22 -10.55
N THR A 48 -12.20 -6.39 -9.99
CA THR A 48 -12.51 -6.70 -8.58
C THR A 48 -11.72 -5.81 -7.62
N LEU A 49 -10.44 -5.57 -7.90
CA LEU A 49 -9.58 -4.70 -7.09
C LEU A 49 -10.09 -3.26 -7.10
N GLN A 50 -10.43 -2.72 -8.28
CA GLN A 50 -10.99 -1.38 -8.42
C GLN A 50 -12.31 -1.26 -7.67
N LYS A 51 -13.24 -2.22 -7.85
CA LYS A 51 -14.51 -2.24 -7.11
C LYS A 51 -14.30 -2.24 -5.59
N ASN A 52 -13.36 -3.05 -5.11
CA ASN A 52 -13.01 -3.12 -3.69
C ASN A 52 -12.43 -1.79 -3.19
N PHE A 53 -11.61 -1.13 -3.98
CA PHE A 53 -11.07 0.19 -3.68
C PHE A 53 -12.18 1.24 -3.59
N ASP A 54 -13.05 1.31 -4.59
CA ASP A 54 -14.16 2.28 -4.65
C ASP A 54 -15.16 2.09 -3.51
N SER A 55 -15.44 0.84 -3.15
CA SER A 55 -16.39 0.50 -2.09
C SER A 55 -15.74 0.35 -0.71
N GLN A 56 -14.44 0.63 -0.60
CA GLN A 56 -13.63 0.47 0.61
C GLN A 56 -13.85 -0.89 1.31
N SER A 57 -13.74 -1.99 0.56
CA SER A 57 -14.03 -3.34 1.06
C SER A 57 -13.03 -4.40 0.59
N GLY A 58 -13.04 -5.57 1.22
CA GLY A 58 -12.21 -6.71 0.80
C GLY A 58 -10.72 -6.38 0.76
N LYS A 59 -10.09 -6.50 -0.42
CA LYS A 59 -8.66 -6.23 -0.64
C LYS A 59 -8.25 -4.76 -0.46
N PHE A 60 -9.21 -3.87 -0.24
CA PHE A 60 -8.93 -2.50 0.21
C PHE A 60 -8.18 -2.47 1.54
N PHE A 61 -8.40 -3.45 2.43
CA PHE A 61 -7.70 -3.52 3.71
C PHE A 61 -6.59 -4.58 3.71
N ALA A 62 -5.43 -4.19 4.24
CA ALA A 62 -4.36 -5.09 4.63
C ALA A 62 -4.07 -4.93 6.12
N TYR A 63 -3.43 -5.93 6.71
CA TYR A 63 -3.10 -5.92 8.14
C TYR A 63 -1.64 -6.29 8.35
N VAL A 64 -1.01 -5.77 9.41
CA VAL A 64 0.33 -6.21 9.81
C VAL A 64 0.33 -7.73 10.02
N LYS A 65 1.29 -8.42 9.41
CA LYS A 65 1.37 -9.89 9.44
C LYS A 65 1.65 -10.35 10.87
N GLY A 66 0.72 -11.14 11.42
CA GLY A 66 0.76 -11.59 12.82
C GLY A 66 0.21 -10.56 13.82
N GLY A 67 -0.30 -9.42 13.34
CA GLY A 67 -1.03 -8.44 14.15
C GLY A 67 -2.50 -8.81 14.40
N CYS A 68 -3.19 -7.93 15.11
CA CYS A 68 -4.62 -7.95 15.35
C CYS A 68 -5.35 -7.11 14.28
N LYS A 69 -6.68 -7.26 14.16
CA LYS A 69 -7.48 -6.38 13.28
C LYS A 69 -7.89 -5.10 14.00
N GLU A 70 -6.91 -4.37 14.52
CA GLU A 70 -7.09 -3.08 15.18
C GLU A 70 -6.50 -1.95 14.35
N GLU A 71 -6.79 -0.70 14.72
CA GLU A 71 -6.37 0.49 13.97
C GLU A 71 -4.85 0.57 13.76
N ALA A 72 -4.06 0.25 14.79
CA ALA A 72 -2.59 0.26 14.73
C ALA A 72 -2.00 -0.78 13.76
N ASP A 73 -2.78 -1.80 13.39
CA ASP A 73 -2.37 -2.87 12.51
C ASP A 73 -3.03 -2.79 11.13
N THR A 74 -3.95 -1.84 10.92
CA THR A 74 -4.78 -1.76 9.72
C THR A 74 -4.22 -0.77 8.73
N PHE A 75 -4.17 -1.20 7.48
CA PHE A 75 -3.65 -0.46 6.34
C PHE A 75 -4.70 -0.40 5.23
N THR A 76 -4.81 0.72 4.53
CA THR A 76 -5.72 0.92 3.40
C THR A 76 -4.96 1.03 2.10
N LEU A 77 -5.49 0.39 1.06
CA LEU A 77 -4.93 0.39 -0.29
C LEU A 77 -4.95 1.83 -0.81
N GLN A 78 -3.81 2.29 -1.30
CA GLN A 78 -3.64 3.64 -1.87
C GLN A 78 -3.53 3.59 -3.39
N THR A 79 -2.80 2.61 -3.90
CA THR A 79 -2.57 2.43 -5.34
C THR A 79 -2.02 1.03 -5.62
N TRP A 80 -1.85 0.67 -6.90
CA TRP A 80 -1.21 -0.55 -7.32
C TRP A 80 -0.47 -0.39 -8.66
N ASP A 81 0.59 -1.17 -8.83
CA ASP A 81 1.29 -1.34 -10.11
C ASP A 81 1.05 -2.73 -10.68
N VAL A 82 1.08 -2.82 -12.01
CA VAL A 82 0.96 -4.08 -12.75
C VAL A 82 2.18 -4.26 -13.64
N TYR A 83 2.87 -5.38 -13.46
CA TYR A 83 4.07 -5.73 -14.21
C TYR A 83 3.81 -7.00 -15.01
N THR A 84 3.86 -6.89 -16.33
CA THR A 84 3.72 -8.02 -17.26
C THR A 84 5.05 -8.30 -17.95
N SER A 85 5.35 -9.57 -18.22
CA SER A 85 6.53 -9.94 -19.02
C SER A 85 6.24 -11.17 -19.87
N PRO A 86 6.61 -11.17 -21.16
CA PRO A 86 6.42 -12.34 -22.04
C PRO A 86 7.26 -13.55 -21.62
N THR A 87 8.25 -13.35 -20.74
CA THR A 87 9.13 -14.43 -20.22
C THR A 87 8.77 -14.88 -18.80
N SER A 88 7.76 -14.26 -18.19
CA SER A 88 7.26 -14.61 -16.86
C SER A 88 6.44 -15.90 -16.92
N CYS A 89 6.44 -16.66 -15.81
CA CYS A 89 5.51 -17.78 -15.62
C CYS A 89 4.12 -17.33 -15.17
N TYR A 90 4.00 -16.10 -14.69
CA TYR A 90 2.75 -15.41 -14.34
C TYR A 90 2.33 -14.50 -15.50
N GLU A 91 1.03 -14.36 -15.72
CA GLU A 91 0.43 -13.33 -16.56
C GLU A 91 0.83 -11.92 -16.07
N ALA A 92 0.79 -11.69 -14.76
CA ALA A 92 1.26 -10.46 -14.15
C ALA A 92 1.76 -10.64 -12.70
N LEU A 93 2.69 -9.77 -12.33
CA LEU A 93 2.98 -9.40 -10.95
C LEU A 93 2.19 -8.13 -10.61
N ILE A 94 1.42 -8.17 -9.53
CA ILE A 94 0.62 -7.04 -9.05
C ILE A 94 1.21 -6.59 -7.72
N HIS A 95 1.61 -5.31 -7.64
CA HIS A 95 2.11 -4.70 -6.42
C HIS A 95 1.03 -3.79 -5.83
N LEU A 96 0.52 -4.15 -4.66
CA LEU A 96 -0.47 -3.38 -3.93
C LEU A 96 0.23 -2.52 -2.87
N TYR A 97 0.01 -1.21 -2.90
CA TYR A 97 0.63 -0.25 -2.00
C TYR A 97 -0.37 0.27 -0.97
N TYR A 98 -0.03 0.15 0.31
CA TYR A 98 -0.91 0.54 1.40
C TYR A 98 -0.32 1.63 2.31
N ALA A 99 -1.19 2.41 2.95
CA ALA A 99 -0.83 3.34 4.02
C ALA A 99 -1.51 2.91 5.34
N PRO A 100 -0.89 3.14 6.51
CA PRO A 100 -1.54 2.88 7.78
C PRO A 100 -2.76 3.77 7.95
N VAL A 101 -3.84 3.23 8.53
CA VAL A 101 -5.00 4.04 8.93
C VAL A 101 -4.58 5.09 9.98
N ASN A 102 -3.65 4.69 10.86
CA ASN A 102 -3.06 5.58 11.85
C ASN A 102 -1.56 5.32 11.97
N GLU A 103 -0.77 6.20 11.36
CA GLU A 103 0.68 6.06 11.30
C GLU A 103 1.33 6.12 12.68
N TYR A 104 0.90 7.04 13.55
CA TYR A 104 1.42 7.17 14.91
C TYR A 104 1.19 5.90 15.73
N LEU A 105 -0.03 5.36 15.73
CA LEU A 105 -0.34 4.12 16.47
C LEU A 105 0.42 2.92 15.93
N CYS A 106 0.53 2.80 14.60
CA CYS A 106 1.32 1.75 13.95
C CYS A 106 2.80 1.83 14.37
N LEU A 107 3.42 3.01 14.28
CA LEU A 107 4.80 3.23 14.68
C LEU A 107 5.00 2.90 16.17
N LYS A 108 4.12 3.41 17.04
CA LYS A 108 4.20 3.18 18.49
C LYS A 108 4.13 1.70 18.84
N LYS A 109 3.24 0.94 18.18
CA LYS A 109 3.06 -0.49 18.42
C LYS A 109 4.21 -1.35 17.89
N HIS A 110 4.64 -1.12 16.65
CA HIS A 110 5.55 -2.04 15.94
C HIS A 110 7.02 -1.63 15.97
N LEU A 111 7.30 -0.34 16.18
CA LEU A 111 8.65 0.23 16.13
C LEU A 111 9.03 0.95 17.44
N GLY A 112 8.05 1.24 18.29
CA GLY A 112 8.23 1.79 19.64
C GLY A 112 8.15 3.31 19.71
N GLU A 113 8.11 3.82 20.95
CA GLU A 113 7.85 5.23 21.27
C GLU A 113 8.79 6.21 20.55
N LYS A 114 10.06 5.84 20.42
CA LYS A 114 11.07 6.68 19.74
C LYS A 114 10.67 7.01 18.31
N TRP A 115 10.15 6.03 17.57
CA TRP A 115 9.74 6.21 16.18
C TRP A 115 8.41 6.96 16.08
N ALA A 116 7.49 6.70 16.99
CA ALA A 116 6.23 7.43 17.08
C ALA A 116 6.46 8.92 17.37
N GLN A 117 7.38 9.24 18.30
CA GLN A 117 7.74 10.63 18.60
C GLN A 117 8.42 11.30 17.42
N LYS A 118 9.36 10.62 16.75
CA LYS A 118 10.02 11.15 15.55
C LYS A 118 9.01 11.55 14.47
N TYR A 119 7.96 10.75 14.27
CA TYR A 119 6.89 11.08 13.34
C TYR A 119 6.15 12.36 13.74
N LEU A 120 5.78 12.52 15.02
CA LEU A 120 5.15 13.76 15.50
C LEU A 120 6.04 14.98 15.29
N ASP A 121 7.34 14.87 15.59
CA ASP A 121 8.30 15.95 15.39
C ASP A 121 8.43 16.34 13.89
N GLU A 122 8.32 15.37 12.98
CA GLU A 122 8.34 15.61 11.52
C GLU A 122 7.05 16.26 11.02
N VAL A 123 5.89 15.85 11.55
CA VAL A 123 4.59 16.47 11.25
C VAL A 123 4.59 17.94 11.71
N GLU A 124 5.01 18.22 12.95
CA GLU A 124 5.07 19.57 13.50
C GLU A 124 5.97 20.49 12.66
N LYS A 125 7.14 20.01 12.25
CA LYS A 125 8.05 20.75 11.37
C LYS A 125 7.42 21.07 10.02
N ARG A 126 6.69 20.12 9.43
CA ARG A 126 6.02 20.31 8.15
C ARG A 126 4.90 21.35 8.26
N GLU A 127 4.09 21.28 9.31
CA GLU A 127 3.02 22.24 9.56
C GLU A 127 3.57 23.65 9.80
N ALA A 128 4.64 23.78 10.58
CA ALA A 128 5.33 25.05 10.79
C ALA A 128 5.84 25.65 9.47
N ALA A 129 6.40 24.83 8.58
CA ALA A 129 6.86 25.26 7.26
C ALA A 129 5.70 25.74 6.36
N ILE A 130 4.58 25.00 6.33
CA ILE A 130 3.39 25.39 5.57
C ILE A 130 2.84 26.72 6.07
N ASN A 131 2.71 26.89 7.39
CA ASN A 131 2.21 28.12 7.99
C ASN A 131 3.12 29.33 7.68
N ALA A 132 4.43 29.14 7.72
CA ALA A 132 5.39 30.18 7.35
C ALA A 132 5.28 30.60 5.87
N ILE A 133 5.07 29.63 4.96
CA ILE A 133 4.85 29.91 3.54
C ILE A 133 3.53 30.65 3.32
N SER A 134 2.44 30.18 3.93
CA SER A 134 1.12 30.82 3.81
C SER A 134 1.10 32.25 4.35
N ALA A 135 1.84 32.52 5.44
CA ALA A 135 1.98 33.87 5.99
C ALA A 135 2.85 34.80 5.13
N ALA A 136 3.68 34.25 4.23
CA ALA A 136 4.55 35.01 3.34
C ALA A 136 3.94 35.28 1.96
N LEU A 137 2.80 34.66 1.63
CA LEU A 137 2.07 34.93 0.39
C LEU A 137 1.16 36.16 0.60
N PRO A 138 1.34 37.27 -0.14
CA PRO A 138 0.43 38.41 -0.07
C PRO A 138 -0.95 38.02 -0.62
N GLU A 139 -2.02 38.44 0.06
CA GLU A 139 -3.38 38.35 -0.48
C GLU A 139 -3.44 39.11 -1.80
N GLU A 140 -3.58 38.42 -2.93
CA GLU A 140 -3.87 39.08 -4.20
C GLU A 140 -5.21 39.82 -4.04
N HIS A 141 -5.12 41.14 -4.16
CA HIS A 141 -6.22 42.08 -4.01
C HIS A 141 -7.47 41.65 -4.78
N ALA A 142 -8.51 41.31 -4.03
CA ALA A 142 -9.88 41.36 -4.51
C ALA A 142 -10.26 42.83 -4.77
N THR A 143 -9.96 43.33 -5.96
CA THR A 143 -10.61 44.52 -6.52
C THR A 143 -11.18 44.18 -7.88
N THR A 144 -12.44 43.82 -7.91
CA THR A 144 -13.31 43.99 -9.08
C THR A 144 -14.38 45.00 -8.68
N GLU A 145 -14.21 46.22 -9.22
CA GLU A 145 -15.27 47.23 -9.36
C GLU A 145 -16.37 46.76 -10.33
#